data_AF-U4V981-F1
#
_entry.id   AF-U4V981-F1
#
_cell.length_a   1.000
_cell.length_b   1.000
_cell.length_c   1.000
_cell.angle_alpha   90.00
_cell.angle_beta   90.00
_cell.angle_gamma   90.00
#
_symmetry.space_group_name_H-M   'P 1'
#
loop_
_entity.id
_entity.type
_entity.pdbx_description
1 polymer ?
#
loop_
_entity_poly.entity_id
_entity_poly.type
_entity_poly.pdbx_seq_one_letter_code
_entity_poly.pdbx_strand_id
1 'polypeptide(L)'
;MPRYSGGRAKWPEFQWTISSPDFATLWREYTIFGLGMPPLSMFLTALPTVLATYIVLFGDVLKTKSIIGGEAQQHRPDEKIDYNPNRAHLVFGMRNTGMSILGPDVTMCGPVWAAMQVVICERFSKGKKSMHSIFGGAGSFRWGTNTGLFLMPIVTLVQPILGVALTLTLLIQGYVSVRIGVMEARSQRDLGIAGITGAVLATRGAGWAFATGVILCLLIYGREFFRGEVDQTFVKDQQS
;
A
#
# COMPACT_ATOMS: atom_id res chain seq x y z
N MET A 1 -11.97 21.23 32.20
CA MET A 1 -12.07 19.75 32.06
C MET A 1 -13.32 19.40 31.27
N PRO A 2 -13.23 19.04 29.99
CA PRO A 2 -14.36 18.50 29.25
C PRO A 2 -14.53 17.02 29.61
N ARG A 3 -15.74 16.63 30.03
CA ARG A 3 -16.13 15.24 30.30
C ARG A 3 -16.31 14.50 28.98
N TYR A 4 -15.50 13.48 28.73
CA TYR A 4 -15.77 12.47 27.70
C TYR A 4 -16.95 11.61 28.17
N SER A 5 -18.16 11.94 27.71
CA SER A 5 -19.27 11.00 27.79
C SER A 5 -19.03 9.90 26.76
N GLY A 6 -18.87 8.66 27.22
CA GLY A 6 -18.70 7.48 26.37
C GLY A 6 -19.93 7.28 25.49
N GLY A 7 -19.90 7.82 24.28
CA GLY A 7 -20.88 7.56 23.25
C GLY A 7 -20.77 6.12 22.79
N ARG A 8 -21.62 5.22 23.32
CA ARG A 8 -21.83 3.89 22.73
C ARG A 8 -22.25 4.09 21.27
N ALA A 9 -21.53 3.46 20.35
CA ALA A 9 -21.94 3.41 18.95
C ALA A 9 -23.37 2.88 18.90
N LYS A 10 -24.28 3.63 18.27
CA LYS A 10 -25.67 3.18 18.07
C LYS A 10 -25.63 1.89 17.24
N TRP A 11 -26.36 0.88 17.69
CA TRP A 11 -26.49 -0.37 16.94
C TRP A 11 -27.05 -0.07 15.55
N PRO A 12 -26.44 -0.59 14.47
CA PRO A 12 -26.92 -0.36 13.12
C PRO A 12 -28.25 -1.08 12.90
N GLU A 13 -29.17 -0.45 12.17
CA GLU A 13 -30.37 -1.10 11.69
C GLU A 13 -29.98 -2.12 10.61
N PHE A 14 -30.19 -3.40 10.88
CA PHE A 14 -29.83 -4.46 9.95
C PHE A 14 -30.76 -4.47 8.74
N GLN A 15 -30.20 -4.26 7.55
CA GLN A 15 -30.92 -4.39 6.29
C GLN A 15 -30.67 -5.79 5.69
N TRP A 16 -31.69 -6.64 5.66
CA TRP A 16 -31.61 -8.02 5.16
C TRP A 16 -31.85 -8.11 3.66
N THR A 17 -31.05 -7.40 2.88
CA THR A 17 -31.18 -7.32 1.41
C THR A 17 -29.83 -7.56 0.73
N ILE A 18 -29.84 -7.91 -0.55
CA ILE A 18 -28.62 -7.89 -1.37
C ILE A 18 -28.36 -6.43 -1.73
N SER A 19 -27.10 -5.98 -1.64
CA SER A 19 -26.76 -4.62 -2.06
C SER A 19 -27.15 -4.42 -3.52
N SER A 20 -27.80 -3.32 -3.87
CA SER A 20 -28.05 -2.92 -5.26
C SER A 20 -27.01 -1.87 -5.66
N PRO A 21 -25.91 -2.25 -6.35
CA PRO A 21 -24.91 -1.26 -6.76
C PRO A 21 -25.51 -0.37 -7.83
N ASP A 22 -25.34 0.94 -7.70
CA ASP A 22 -25.83 1.90 -8.69
C ASP A 22 -24.88 1.98 -9.89
N PHE A 23 -24.95 0.95 -10.73
CA PHE A 23 -24.15 0.87 -11.94
C PHE A 23 -24.50 1.95 -12.97
N ALA A 24 -25.74 2.47 -12.94
CA ALA A 24 -26.17 3.51 -13.87
C ALA A 24 -25.48 4.84 -13.56
N THR A 25 -25.44 5.23 -12.29
CA THR A 25 -24.69 6.42 -11.83
C THR A 25 -23.20 6.23 -12.02
N LEU A 26 -22.65 5.05 -11.71
CA LEU A 26 -21.23 4.74 -11.96
C LEU A 26 -20.88 4.92 -13.43
N TRP A 27 -21.67 4.36 -14.34
CA TRP A 27 -21.40 4.47 -15.77
C TRP A 27 -21.48 5.92 -16.26
N ARG A 28 -22.53 6.66 -15.87
CA ARG A 28 -22.79 8.02 -16.37
C ARG A 28 -21.88 9.08 -15.77
N GLU A 29 -21.51 8.97 -14.50
CA GLU A 29 -20.88 10.07 -13.76
C GLU A 29 -19.41 9.82 -13.43
N TYR A 30 -18.91 8.60 -13.66
CA TYR A 30 -17.56 8.23 -13.25
C TYR A 30 -16.71 7.58 -14.34
N THR A 31 -17.30 7.14 -15.46
CA THR A 31 -16.53 6.58 -16.57
C THR A 31 -16.23 7.63 -17.63
N ILE A 32 -15.18 7.39 -18.42
CA ILE A 32 -14.87 8.21 -19.61
C ILE A 32 -16.04 8.19 -20.62
N PHE A 33 -16.85 7.13 -20.63
CA PHE A 33 -18.03 7.03 -21.49
C PHE A 33 -19.17 7.95 -21.07
N GLY A 34 -19.30 8.23 -19.77
CA GLY A 34 -20.31 9.13 -19.23
C GLY A 34 -19.88 10.60 -19.18
N LEU A 35 -18.62 10.86 -18.83
CA LEU A 35 -18.06 12.21 -18.66
C LEU A 35 -17.36 12.77 -19.91
N GLY A 36 -16.94 11.91 -20.85
CA GLY A 36 -16.08 12.28 -21.96
C GLY A 36 -14.59 12.24 -21.62
N MET A 37 -13.76 12.42 -22.66
CA MET A 37 -12.29 12.37 -22.53
C MET A 37 -11.75 13.68 -21.96
N PRO A 38 -10.88 13.66 -20.93
CA PRO A 38 -10.35 14.88 -20.34
C PRO A 38 -9.46 15.66 -21.34
N PRO A 39 -9.41 16.99 -21.25
CA PRO A 39 -8.60 17.80 -22.16
C PRO A 39 -7.10 17.48 -21.99
N LEU A 40 -6.34 17.56 -23.10
CA LEU A 40 -4.89 17.29 -23.11
C LEU A 40 -4.09 18.12 -22.09
N SER A 41 -4.56 19.34 -21.77
CA SER A 41 -3.97 20.18 -20.73
C SER A 41 -3.98 19.52 -19.35
N MET A 42 -5.02 18.74 -19.03
CA MET A 42 -5.13 18.05 -17.74
C MET A 42 -4.03 17.00 -17.58
N PHE A 43 -3.68 16.28 -18.66
CA PHE A 43 -2.58 15.30 -18.64
C PHE A 43 -1.22 15.96 -18.35
N LEU A 44 -0.97 17.14 -18.92
CA LEU A 44 0.26 17.89 -18.67
C LEU A 44 0.33 18.38 -17.23
N THR A 45 -0.77 18.91 -16.70
CA THR A 45 -0.83 19.38 -15.30
C THR A 45 -0.78 18.23 -14.28
N ALA A 46 -1.13 17.01 -14.68
CA ALA A 46 -1.09 15.83 -13.83
C ALA A 46 0.29 15.17 -13.73
N LEU A 47 1.27 15.54 -14.58
CA LEU A 47 2.61 14.96 -14.58
C LEU A 47 3.28 14.94 -13.20
N PRO A 48 3.26 16.03 -12.39
CA PRO A 48 3.85 16.01 -11.06
C PRO A 48 3.16 15.00 -10.13
N THR A 49 1.84 14.91 -10.21
CA THR A 49 1.05 13.93 -9.44
C THR A 49 1.40 12.52 -9.86
N VAL A 50 1.50 12.23 -11.16
CA VAL A 50 1.87 10.90 -11.67
C VAL A 50 3.25 10.47 -11.18
N LEU A 51 4.23 11.37 -11.15
CA LEU A 51 5.56 11.08 -10.62
C LEU A 51 5.53 10.78 -9.11
N ALA A 52 4.80 11.59 -8.33
CA ALA A 52 4.63 11.36 -6.89
C ALA A 52 3.94 10.02 -6.61
N THR A 53 2.87 9.72 -7.33
CA THR A 53 2.11 8.46 -7.34
C THR A 53 3.03 7.28 -7.68
N TYR A 54 3.88 7.40 -8.71
CA TYR A 54 4.83 6.34 -9.08
C TYR A 54 5.85 6.04 -7.97
N ILE A 55 6.37 7.06 -7.29
CA ILE A 55 7.32 6.87 -6.18
C ILE A 55 6.66 6.11 -5.02
N VAL A 56 5.41 6.45 -4.69
CA VAL A 56 4.64 5.72 -3.67
C VAL A 56 4.45 4.26 -4.07
N LEU A 57 4.10 4.00 -5.34
CA LEU A 57 3.98 2.63 -5.88
C LEU A 57 5.27 1.85 -5.78
N PHE A 58 6.37 2.49 -6.11
CA PHE A 58 7.69 1.90 -6.09
C PHE A 58 8.05 1.45 -4.67
N GLY A 59 7.72 2.27 -3.68
CA GLY A 59 7.81 1.89 -2.26
C GLY A 59 6.97 0.65 -1.93
N ASP A 60 5.74 0.53 -2.43
CA ASP A 60 4.89 -0.65 -2.22
C ASP A 60 5.44 -1.93 -2.89
N VAL A 61 6.05 -1.79 -4.07
CA VAL A 61 6.72 -2.89 -4.78
C VAL A 61 7.95 -3.38 -4.01
N LEU A 62 8.79 -2.47 -3.50
CA LEU A 62 9.93 -2.80 -2.67
C LEU A 62 9.51 -3.52 -1.38
N LYS A 63 8.49 -3.00 -0.69
CA LYS A 63 7.92 -3.65 0.50
C LYS A 63 7.39 -5.04 0.20
N THR A 64 6.70 -5.21 -0.93
CA THR A 64 6.19 -6.53 -1.33
C THR A 64 7.34 -7.51 -1.57
N LYS A 65 8.42 -7.06 -2.23
CA LYS A 65 9.62 -7.86 -2.48
C LYS A 65 10.29 -8.29 -1.17
N SER A 66 10.44 -7.39 -0.20
CA SER A 66 11.11 -7.70 1.07
C SER A 66 10.28 -8.62 1.96
N ILE A 67 8.97 -8.39 2.06
CA ILE A 67 8.06 -9.23 2.84
C ILE A 67 7.98 -10.64 2.24
N ILE A 68 7.81 -10.76 0.92
CA ILE A 68 7.66 -12.07 0.26
C ILE A 68 9.00 -12.79 0.18
N GLY A 69 10.04 -12.12 -0.30
CA GLY A 69 11.35 -12.71 -0.59
C GLY A 69 12.23 -12.90 0.64
N GLY A 70 12.06 -12.09 1.70
CA GLY A 70 12.79 -12.20 2.95
C GLY A 70 12.02 -12.98 4.01
N GLU A 71 10.90 -12.43 4.49
CA GLU A 71 10.22 -12.96 5.69
C GLU A 71 9.41 -14.23 5.40
N ALA A 72 8.59 -14.25 4.35
CA ALA A 72 7.67 -15.37 4.08
C ALA A 72 8.39 -16.62 3.55
N GLN A 73 9.33 -16.46 2.61
CA GLN A 73 10.03 -17.58 1.98
C GLN A 73 11.00 -18.30 2.95
N GLN A 74 11.60 -17.59 3.91
CA GLN A 74 12.48 -18.19 4.92
C GLN A 74 11.74 -19.16 5.85
N HIS A 75 10.50 -18.84 6.21
CA HIS A 75 9.71 -19.66 7.14
C HIS A 75 9.02 -20.85 6.45
N ARG A 76 8.78 -20.77 5.14
CA ARG A 76 8.04 -21.77 4.35
C ARG A 76 8.74 -21.99 3.00
N PRO A 77 9.89 -22.70 2.97
CA PRO A 77 10.58 -23.01 1.72
C PRO A 77 9.79 -23.98 0.82
N ASP A 78 8.71 -24.57 1.33
CA ASP A 78 7.90 -25.58 0.66
C ASP A 78 7.01 -25.02 -0.47
N GLU A 79 6.70 -23.73 -0.46
CA GLU A 79 6.02 -23.04 -1.56
C GLU A 79 6.95 -21.95 -2.10
N LYS A 80 7.30 -22.05 -3.38
CA LYS A 80 8.17 -21.06 -4.04
C LYS A 80 7.33 -19.89 -4.52
N ILE A 81 7.56 -18.72 -3.94
CA ILE A 81 6.87 -17.50 -4.34
C ILE A 81 7.74 -16.75 -5.36
N ASP A 82 7.41 -16.86 -6.65
CA ASP A 82 8.10 -16.12 -7.72
C ASP A 82 7.56 -14.69 -7.84
N TYR A 83 8.14 -13.78 -7.05
CA TYR A 83 7.88 -12.35 -7.15
C TYR A 83 8.85 -11.68 -8.13
N ASN A 84 8.33 -11.27 -9.29
CA ASN A 84 9.06 -10.48 -10.27
C ASN A 84 8.52 -9.04 -10.30
N PRO A 85 9.32 -8.03 -9.90
CA PRO A 85 8.91 -6.63 -9.91
C PRO A 85 8.44 -6.14 -11.28
N ASN A 86 9.14 -6.50 -12.36
CA ASN A 86 8.78 -6.05 -13.72
C ASN A 86 7.41 -6.58 -14.14
N ARG A 87 7.14 -7.86 -13.84
CA ARG A 87 5.81 -8.46 -14.06
C ARG A 87 4.75 -7.79 -13.19
N ALA A 88 5.07 -7.52 -11.92
CA ALA A 88 4.16 -6.81 -11.04
C ALA A 88 3.81 -5.42 -11.61
N HIS A 89 4.82 -4.65 -12.05
CA HIS A 89 4.67 -3.34 -12.68
C HIS A 89 3.72 -3.35 -13.88
N LEU A 90 3.89 -4.33 -14.77
CA LEU A 90 2.99 -4.47 -15.91
C LEU A 90 1.56 -4.80 -15.46
N VAL A 91 1.39 -5.75 -14.53
CA VAL A 91 0.07 -6.20 -14.06
C VAL A 91 -0.71 -5.08 -13.38
N PHE A 92 -0.11 -4.35 -12.43
CA PHE A 92 -0.84 -3.24 -11.82
C PHE A 92 -0.97 -2.05 -12.76
N GLY A 93 -0.03 -1.81 -13.69
CA GLY A 93 -0.17 -0.80 -14.72
C GLY A 93 -1.42 -1.03 -15.55
N MET A 94 -1.58 -2.26 -16.09
CA MET A 94 -2.77 -2.67 -16.83
C MET A 94 -4.06 -2.53 -16.00
N ARG A 95 -4.04 -2.93 -14.72
CA ARG A 95 -5.20 -2.78 -13.83
C ARG A 95 -5.57 -1.32 -13.59
N ASN A 96 -4.59 -0.44 -13.36
CA ASN A 96 -4.82 0.99 -13.16
C ASN A 96 -5.29 1.67 -14.46
N THR A 97 -4.76 1.28 -15.62
CA THR A 97 -5.28 1.75 -16.92
C THR A 97 -6.73 1.32 -17.13
N GLY A 98 -7.06 0.06 -16.85
CA GLY A 98 -8.45 -0.41 -16.91
C GLY A 98 -9.36 0.36 -15.93
N MET A 99 -8.91 0.56 -14.69
CA MET A 99 -9.62 1.34 -13.68
C MET A 99 -9.81 2.80 -14.11
N SER A 100 -8.82 3.40 -14.77
CA SER A 100 -8.92 4.80 -15.24
C SER A 100 -9.98 5.01 -16.33
N ILE A 101 -10.39 3.94 -17.03
CA ILE A 101 -11.41 3.99 -18.08
C ILE A 101 -12.79 3.60 -17.54
N LEU A 102 -12.85 2.55 -16.72
CA LEU A 102 -14.08 1.87 -16.32
C LEU A 102 -14.48 2.09 -14.86
N GLY A 103 -13.54 2.51 -14.02
CA GLY A 103 -13.68 2.56 -12.58
C GLY A 103 -13.94 3.98 -12.06
N PRO A 104 -14.73 4.12 -10.98
CA PRO A 104 -15.00 5.41 -10.36
C PRO A 104 -13.90 5.90 -9.42
N ASP A 105 -12.82 5.14 -9.30
CA ASP A 105 -11.83 5.34 -8.25
C ASP A 105 -10.48 5.76 -8.84
N VAL A 106 -9.89 6.79 -8.23
CA VAL A 106 -8.54 7.31 -8.54
C VAL A 106 -7.47 6.50 -7.79
N THR A 107 -7.89 5.54 -6.94
CA THR A 107 -6.95 4.76 -6.14
C THR A 107 -6.00 3.94 -7.01
N MET A 108 -4.72 4.05 -6.68
CA MET A 108 -3.71 3.14 -7.18
C MET A 108 -4.00 1.74 -6.68
N CYS A 109 -4.29 0.83 -7.60
CA CYS A 109 -4.20 -0.59 -7.36
C CYS A 109 -2.72 -0.96 -7.18
N GLY A 110 -2.22 -0.97 -5.94
CA GLY A 110 -0.93 -1.58 -5.58
C GLY A 110 -0.97 -3.12 -5.68
N PRO A 111 0.17 -3.81 -5.51
CA PRO A 111 0.28 -5.27 -5.63
C PRO A 111 -0.72 -5.99 -4.71
N VAL A 112 -0.61 -5.74 -3.40
CA VAL A 112 -1.54 -6.13 -2.34
C VAL A 112 -1.49 -5.03 -1.28
N TRP A 113 -2.62 -4.80 -0.61
CA TRP A 113 -2.67 -3.87 0.51
C TRP A 113 -1.66 -4.26 1.59
N ALA A 114 -0.71 -3.37 1.91
CA ALA A 114 0.47 -3.68 2.73
C ALA A 114 0.13 -4.31 4.09
N ALA A 115 -0.88 -3.79 4.80
CA ALA A 115 -1.28 -4.36 6.09
C ALA A 115 -1.78 -5.81 5.95
N MET A 116 -2.62 -6.08 4.94
CA MET A 116 -3.10 -7.44 4.69
C MET A 116 -2.00 -8.36 4.17
N GLN A 117 -1.06 -7.85 3.39
CA GLN A 117 0.10 -8.62 2.97
C GLN A 117 0.90 -9.12 4.18
N VAL A 118 1.14 -8.26 5.17
CA VAL A 118 1.81 -8.66 6.42
C VAL A 118 0.99 -9.70 7.19
N VAL A 119 -0.32 -9.50 7.36
CA VAL A 119 -1.17 -10.48 8.07
C VAL A 119 -1.21 -11.83 7.35
N ILE A 120 -1.29 -11.82 6.02
CA ILE A 120 -1.27 -13.04 5.20
C ILE A 120 0.09 -13.73 5.33
N CYS A 121 1.20 -12.99 5.26
CA CYS A 121 2.54 -13.54 5.44
C CYS A 121 2.78 -14.06 6.86
N GLU A 122 2.31 -13.37 7.90
CA GLU A 122 2.43 -13.84 9.28
C GLU A 122 1.61 -15.14 9.49
N ARG A 123 0.39 -15.19 8.94
CA ARG A 123 -0.42 -16.40 8.93
C ARG A 123 0.26 -17.51 8.12
N PHE A 124 0.88 -17.19 6.99
CA PHE A 124 1.61 -18.14 6.17
C PHE A 124 2.76 -18.80 6.93
N SER A 125 3.53 -17.99 7.68
CA SER A 125 4.67 -18.44 8.48
C SER A 125 4.28 -19.35 9.66
N LYS A 126 3.01 -19.32 10.11
CA LYS A 126 2.49 -20.23 11.16
C LYS A 126 2.27 -21.67 10.67
N GLY A 127 2.51 -21.95 9.38
CA GLY A 127 2.55 -23.31 8.83
C GLY A 127 1.29 -23.75 8.10
N LYS A 128 1.37 -24.89 7.40
CA LYS A 128 0.31 -25.42 6.49
C LYS A 128 -1.06 -25.56 7.13
N LYS A 129 -1.13 -25.92 8.42
CA LYS A 129 -2.40 -26.02 9.17
C LYS A 129 -3.15 -24.69 9.22
N SER A 130 -2.42 -23.58 9.32
CA SER A 130 -3.01 -22.24 9.43
C SER A 130 -3.36 -21.65 8.07
N MET A 131 -2.52 -21.89 7.05
CA MET A 131 -2.77 -21.50 5.67
C MET A 131 -1.99 -22.38 4.70
N HIS A 132 -2.71 -23.05 3.79
CA HIS A 132 -2.11 -23.97 2.82
C HIS A 132 -1.22 -23.27 1.79
N SER A 133 -1.70 -22.17 1.22
CA SER A 133 -0.97 -21.38 0.22
C SER A 133 -1.14 -19.89 0.40
N ILE A 134 -0.11 -19.12 0.06
CA ILE A 134 -0.14 -17.65 0.07
C ILE A 134 -1.20 -17.09 -0.91
N PHE A 135 -1.40 -17.75 -2.05
CA PHE A 135 -2.43 -17.39 -3.02
C PHE A 135 -3.85 -17.63 -2.47
N GLY A 136 -4.03 -18.71 -1.69
CA GLY A 136 -5.29 -18.97 -0.99
C GLY A 136 -5.60 -17.93 0.08
N GLY A 137 -4.58 -17.44 0.79
CA GLY A 137 -4.69 -16.33 1.74
C GLY A 137 -5.13 -15.03 1.07
N ALA A 138 -4.42 -14.62 0.02
CA ALA A 138 -4.75 -13.42 -0.75
C ALA A 138 -6.12 -13.51 -1.44
N GLY A 139 -6.45 -14.69 -1.98
CA GLY A 139 -7.73 -14.97 -2.63
C GLY A 139 -8.89 -14.93 -1.65
N SER A 140 -8.81 -15.66 -0.53
CA SER A 140 -9.87 -15.69 0.49
C SER A 140 -10.16 -14.30 1.08
N PHE A 141 -9.13 -13.48 1.26
CA PHE A 141 -9.32 -12.07 1.65
C PHE A 141 -10.15 -11.30 0.61
N ARG A 142 -9.76 -11.37 -0.67
CA ARG A 142 -10.43 -10.60 -1.73
C ARG A 142 -11.86 -11.07 -1.99
N TRP A 143 -12.08 -12.38 -2.00
CA TRP A 143 -13.41 -12.96 -2.10
C TRP A 143 -14.26 -12.64 -0.87
N GLY A 144 -13.68 -12.70 0.33
CA GLY A 144 -14.37 -12.36 1.58
C GLY A 144 -14.86 -10.91 1.59
N THR A 145 -14.02 -9.95 1.21
CA THR A 145 -14.43 -8.54 1.11
C THR A 145 -15.51 -8.35 0.04
N ASN A 146 -15.34 -8.93 -1.16
CA ASN A 146 -16.29 -8.75 -2.25
C ASN A 146 -17.67 -9.34 -1.89
N THR A 147 -17.71 -10.56 -1.33
CA THR A 147 -18.95 -11.18 -0.85
C THR A 147 -19.57 -10.40 0.30
N GLY A 148 -18.75 -9.87 1.22
CA GLY A 148 -19.22 -9.04 2.32
C GLY A 148 -19.92 -7.76 1.86
N LEU A 149 -19.46 -7.16 0.76
CA LEU A 149 -20.09 -5.98 0.16
C LEU A 149 -21.47 -6.28 -0.45
N PHE A 150 -21.69 -7.51 -0.94
CA PHE A 150 -22.99 -7.91 -1.48
C PHE A 150 -24.06 -8.17 -0.40
N LEU A 151 -23.63 -8.43 0.83
CA LEU A 151 -24.51 -8.75 1.95
C LEU A 151 -24.76 -7.49 2.79
N MET A 152 -25.91 -6.84 2.60
CA MET A 152 -26.27 -5.62 3.34
C MET A 152 -26.17 -5.75 4.87
N PRO A 153 -26.53 -6.90 5.51
CA PRO A 153 -26.37 -7.04 6.97
C PRO A 153 -24.93 -6.88 7.45
N ILE A 154 -23.97 -7.32 6.63
CA ILE A 154 -22.53 -7.20 6.92
C ILE A 154 -22.11 -5.74 6.73
N VAL A 155 -22.55 -5.11 5.64
CA VAL A 155 -22.24 -3.70 5.38
C VAL A 155 -22.76 -2.80 6.49
N THR A 156 -24.03 -2.93 6.90
CA THR A 156 -24.63 -2.12 7.97
C THR A 156 -23.94 -2.35 9.32
N LEU A 157 -23.49 -3.58 9.60
CA LEU A 157 -22.74 -3.89 10.82
C LEU A 157 -21.36 -3.20 10.85
N VAL A 158 -20.67 -3.15 9.71
CA VAL A 158 -19.29 -2.66 9.62
C VAL A 158 -19.23 -1.14 9.44
N GLN A 159 -20.24 -0.51 8.81
CA GLN A 159 -20.35 0.94 8.62
C GLN A 159 -19.93 1.80 9.83
N PRO A 160 -20.43 1.57 11.06
CA PRO A 160 -20.07 2.38 12.22
C PRO A 160 -18.62 2.19 12.70
N ILE A 161 -17.99 1.07 12.36
CA ILE A 161 -16.62 0.72 12.78
C ILE A 161 -15.59 1.08 11.69
N LEU A 162 -16.06 1.30 10.46
CA LEU A 162 -15.22 1.48 9.27
C LEU A 162 -14.17 2.58 9.45
N GLY A 163 -14.54 3.74 10.00
CA GLY A 163 -13.61 4.86 10.23
C GLY A 163 -12.48 4.51 11.20
N VAL A 164 -12.80 3.81 12.29
CA VAL A 164 -11.80 3.36 13.27
C VAL A 164 -10.90 2.27 12.67
N ALA A 165 -11.49 1.32 11.94
CA ALA A 165 -10.76 0.24 11.28
C ALA A 165 -9.78 0.78 10.21
N LEU A 166 -10.20 1.74 9.40
CA LEU A 166 -9.35 2.39 8.40
C LEU A 166 -8.21 3.17 9.07
N THR A 167 -8.49 3.90 10.15
CA THR A 167 -7.47 4.62 10.93
C THR A 167 -6.43 3.66 11.51
N LEU A 168 -6.88 2.58 12.15
CA LEU A 168 -5.99 1.55 12.69
C LEU A 168 -5.13 0.93 11.57
N THR A 169 -5.72 0.74 10.39
CA THR A 169 -4.96 0.15 9.30
C THR A 169 -3.93 1.11 8.72
N LEU A 170 -4.23 2.41 8.62
CA LEU A 170 -3.26 3.42 8.22
C LEU A 170 -2.08 3.49 9.21
N LEU A 171 -2.33 3.33 10.51
CA LEU A 171 -1.27 3.26 11.52
C LEU A 171 -0.35 2.04 11.31
N ILE A 172 -0.93 0.84 11.12
CA ILE A 172 -0.15 -0.38 10.86
C ILE A 172 0.64 -0.25 9.55
N GLN A 173 0.00 0.24 8.50
CA GLN A 173 0.64 0.46 7.20
C GLN A 173 1.77 1.49 7.28
N GLY A 174 1.59 2.56 8.06
CA GLY A 174 2.63 3.55 8.33
C GLY A 174 3.83 2.91 9.05
N TYR A 175 3.58 2.18 10.13
CA TYR A 175 4.63 1.47 10.88
C TYR A 175 5.41 0.48 10.01
N VAL A 176 4.73 -0.39 9.27
CA VAL A 176 5.36 -1.37 8.38
C VAL A 176 6.21 -0.68 7.32
N SER A 177 5.73 0.44 6.77
CA SER A 177 6.48 1.19 5.76
C SER A 177 7.77 1.78 6.31
N VAL A 178 7.74 2.33 7.53
CA VAL A 178 8.95 2.85 8.20
C VAL A 178 9.91 1.71 8.56
N ARG A 179 9.40 0.61 9.14
CA ARG A 179 10.21 -0.58 9.50
C ARG A 179 10.96 -1.12 8.30
N ILE A 180 10.27 -1.34 7.18
CA ILE A 180 10.91 -1.87 5.96
C ILE A 180 11.89 -0.85 5.38
N GLY A 181 11.57 0.44 5.38
CA GLY A 181 12.49 1.49 4.93
C GLY A 181 13.81 1.50 5.71
N VAL A 182 13.75 1.27 7.02
CA VAL A 182 14.94 1.12 7.87
C VAL A 182 15.72 -0.15 7.55
N MET A 183 15.04 -1.28 7.34
CA MET A 183 15.69 -2.56 7.02
C MET A 183 16.34 -2.60 5.62
N GLU A 184 15.85 -1.80 4.67
CA GLU A 184 16.41 -1.69 3.32
C GLU A 184 17.57 -0.66 3.22
N ALA A 185 17.76 0.18 4.24
CA ALA A 185 18.89 1.11 4.27
C ALA A 185 20.21 0.34 4.38
N ARG A 186 21.23 0.73 3.61
CA ARG A 186 22.52 0.01 3.55
C ARG A 186 23.63 0.67 4.37
N SER A 187 23.40 1.88 4.83
CA SER A 187 24.37 2.67 5.58
C SER A 187 23.69 3.63 6.55
N GLN A 188 24.45 4.13 7.52
CA GLN A 188 24.00 5.22 8.39
C GLN A 188 23.73 6.51 7.61
N ARG A 189 24.42 6.72 6.48
CA ARG A 189 24.17 7.84 5.57
C ARG A 189 22.78 7.73 4.93
N ASP A 190 22.38 6.55 4.48
CA ASP A 190 21.03 6.30 3.95
C ASP A 190 19.95 6.59 4.97
N LEU A 191 20.15 6.14 6.22
CA LEU A 191 19.23 6.41 7.33
C LEU A 191 19.12 7.91 7.63
N GLY A 192 20.23 8.65 7.60
CA GLY A 192 20.24 10.10 7.77
C GLY A 192 19.46 10.81 6.66
N ILE A 193 19.67 10.43 5.40
CA ILE A 193 18.94 10.98 4.24
C ILE A 193 17.45 10.67 4.34
N ALA A 194 17.11 9.41 4.66
CA ALA A 194 15.73 8.99 4.82
C ALA A 194 15.02 9.73 5.97
N GLY A 195 15.71 9.94 7.09
CA GLY A 195 15.19 10.68 8.24
C GLY A 195 14.88 12.14 7.92
N ILE A 196 15.80 12.85 7.27
CA ILE A 196 15.58 14.26 6.86
C ILE A 196 14.47 14.34 5.82
N THR A 197 14.47 13.43 4.84
CA THR A 197 13.42 13.37 3.80
C THR A 197 12.04 13.13 4.42
N GLY A 198 11.95 12.24 5.42
CA GLY A 198 10.72 11.97 6.17
C GLY A 198 10.24 13.17 6.99
N ALA A 199 11.14 13.92 7.62
CA ALA A 199 10.80 15.14 8.35
C ALA A 199 10.25 16.24 7.42
N VAL A 200 10.85 16.40 6.24
CA VAL A 200 10.35 17.34 5.22
C VAL A 200 9.01 16.87 4.65
N LEU A 201 8.81 15.56 4.46
CA LEU A 201 7.54 15.00 4.03
C LEU A 201 6.41 15.34 5.02
N ALA A 202 6.67 15.18 6.32
CA ALA A 202 5.70 15.46 7.38
C ALA A 202 5.35 16.96 7.51
N THR A 203 6.26 17.87 7.13
CA THR A 203 6.10 19.31 7.38
C THR A 203 5.77 20.13 6.13
N ARG A 204 6.30 19.75 4.97
CA ARG A 204 6.22 20.52 3.71
C ARG A 204 5.53 19.73 2.58
N GLY A 205 5.23 18.46 2.80
CA GLY A 205 4.58 17.59 1.81
C GLY A 205 5.53 16.92 0.82
N ALA A 206 4.95 16.09 -0.05
CA ALA A 206 5.70 15.14 -0.89
C ALA A 206 6.63 15.80 -1.92
N GLY A 207 6.22 16.91 -2.54
CA GLY A 207 7.03 17.60 -3.54
C GLY A 207 8.35 18.13 -2.97
N TRP A 208 8.30 18.76 -1.80
CA TRP A 208 9.48 19.26 -1.10
C TRP A 208 10.36 18.12 -0.57
N ALA A 209 9.74 17.07 -0.02
CA ALA A 209 10.47 15.90 0.43
C ALA A 209 11.27 15.25 -0.70
N PHE A 210 10.66 15.11 -1.88
CA PHE A 210 11.34 14.56 -3.05
C PHE A 210 12.54 15.40 -3.46
N ALA A 211 12.36 16.72 -3.61
CA ALA A 211 13.44 17.63 -3.96
C ALA A 211 14.59 17.56 -2.94
N THR A 212 14.27 17.61 -1.64
CA THR A 212 15.27 17.51 -0.57
C THR A 212 15.99 16.17 -0.57
N GLY A 213 15.27 15.05 -0.76
CA GLY A 213 15.88 13.72 -0.83
C GLY A 213 16.85 13.58 -1.99
N VAL A 214 16.49 14.04 -3.18
CA VAL A 214 17.37 14.03 -4.36
C VAL A 214 18.61 14.89 -4.13
N ILE A 215 18.44 16.10 -3.61
CA ILE A 215 19.57 17.01 -3.32
C ILE A 215 20.51 16.41 -2.28
N LEU A 216 19.98 15.84 -1.19
CA LEU A 216 20.78 15.21 -0.15
C LEU A 216 21.54 13.99 -0.67
N CYS A 217 20.88 13.14 -1.47
CA CYS A 217 21.56 12.02 -2.11
C CYS A 217 22.73 12.50 -2.98
N LEU A 218 22.53 13.54 -3.80
CA LEU A 218 23.59 14.08 -4.67
C LEU A 218 24.72 14.75 -3.88
N LEU A 219 24.43 15.47 -2.80
CA LEU A 219 25.44 16.15 -1.99
C LEU A 219 26.26 15.17 -1.14
N ILE A 220 25.60 14.18 -0.53
CA ILE A 220 26.24 13.25 0.40
C ILE A 220 27.02 12.17 -0.37
N TYR A 221 26.47 11.64 -1.46
CA TYR A 221 27.17 10.66 -2.28
C TYR A 221 28.08 11.28 -3.34
N GLY A 222 27.84 12.53 -3.75
CA GLY A 222 28.71 13.27 -4.67
C GLY A 222 29.03 12.48 -5.95
N ARG A 223 30.33 12.26 -6.21
CA ARG A 223 30.83 11.46 -7.34
C ARG A 223 30.71 9.95 -7.15
N GLU A 224 30.42 9.46 -5.95
CA GLU A 224 30.28 8.04 -5.63
C GLU A 224 28.81 7.56 -5.62
N PHE A 225 27.89 8.37 -6.15
CA PHE A 225 26.45 8.05 -6.27
C PHE A 225 26.16 6.66 -6.86
N PHE A 226 26.98 6.20 -7.81
CA PHE A 226 26.82 4.89 -8.44
C PHE A 226 27.63 3.78 -7.78
N ARG A 227 28.54 4.11 -6.85
CA ARG A 227 29.43 3.14 -6.24
C ARG A 227 28.81 2.47 -5.02
N GLY A 228 27.91 3.17 -4.33
CA GLY A 228 27.12 2.67 -3.21
C GLY A 228 27.99 2.24 -2.02
N GLU A 229 27.83 2.90 -0.88
CA GLU A 229 28.58 2.50 0.31
C GLU A 229 27.74 1.48 1.10
N VAL A 230 28.27 0.28 1.31
CA VAL A 230 27.67 -0.70 2.21
C VAL A 230 28.46 -0.61 3.51
N ASP A 231 27.92 0.14 4.47
CA ASP A 231 28.54 0.24 5.78
C ASP A 231 28.24 -1.06 6.54
N GLN A 232 29.23 -1.66 7.22
CA GLN A 232 29.07 -2.93 7.94
C GLN A 232 28.18 -2.82 9.21
N THR A 233 27.46 -1.71 9.37
CA THR A 233 26.59 -1.44 10.51
C THR A 233 25.56 -2.56 10.70
N PHE A 234 25.00 -3.11 9.61
CA PHE A 234 24.02 -4.21 9.66
C PHE A 234 24.63 -5.63 9.63
N VAL A 235 25.94 -5.77 9.51
CA VAL A 235 26.63 -7.08 9.51
C VAL A 235 26.79 -7.61 10.94
N LYS A 236 26.83 -6.73 11.95
CA LYS A 236 26.96 -7.13 13.36
C LYS A 236 25.81 -8.02 13.86
N ASP A 237 24.60 -7.89 13.31
CA ASP A 237 23.43 -8.68 13.72
C ASP A 237 23.25 -10.00 12.93
N GLN A 238 24.12 -10.29 11.95
CA GLN A 238 24.09 -11.56 11.21
C GLN A 238 25.02 -12.64 11.79
N GLN A 239 25.77 -12.34 12.87
CA GLN A 239 26.76 -13.25 13.48
C GLN A 239 26.44 -13.63 14.94
N SER A 240 25.17 -13.66 15.35
CA SER A 240 24.76 -14.19 16.67
C SER A 240 23.60 -15.16 16.56
#